data_AF-A0A6B9T3L5-F1
#
_entry.id   AF-A0A6B9T3L5-F1
#
_cell.length_a   1.000
_cell.length_b   1.000
_cell.length_c   1.000
_cell.angle_alpha   90.00
_cell.angle_beta   90.00
_cell.angle_gamma   90.00
#
_symmetry.space_group_name_H-M   'P 1'
#
loop_
_entity.id
_entity.type
_entity.pdbx_description
1 polymer ?
#
loop_
_entity_poly.entity_id
_entity_poly.type
_entity_poly.pdbx_seq_one_letter_code
_entity_poly.pdbx_strand_id
1 'polypeptide(L)'
;LNLFNQFLSPTLMDIPLMSLALLLPWLLTPKPMHHWLSNRLTTLQSWFFNMFTKQLMLPISLKGHSWSLLLTSMLMFLITINLLGLLPYTFTPTTQLSLNLGFAIP
;
A
#
# COMPACT_ATOMS: atom_id res chain seq x y z
N LEU A 1 11.61 27.79 -7.38
CA LEU A 1 11.05 26.43 -7.18
C LEU A 1 9.61 26.59 -6.73
N ASN A 2 8.64 26.04 -7.47
CA ASN A 2 7.24 26.08 -7.07
C ASN A 2 6.98 24.88 -6.14
N LEU A 3 6.52 25.14 -4.91
CA LEU A 3 6.27 24.11 -3.88
C LEU A 3 5.22 23.08 -4.33
N PHE A 4 4.31 23.49 -5.22
CA PHE A 4 3.22 22.62 -5.67
C PHE A 4 3.60 21.65 -6.79
N ASN A 5 4.77 21.82 -7.43
CA ASN A 5 5.16 20.95 -8.54
C ASN A 5 5.29 19.47 -8.12
N GLN A 6 5.58 19.19 -6.84
CA GLN A 6 5.68 17.82 -6.34
C GLN A 6 4.35 17.05 -6.31
N PHE A 7 3.22 17.77 -6.34
CA PHE A 7 1.88 17.17 -6.31
C PHE A 7 1.31 16.97 -7.72
N LEU A 8 1.92 17.55 -8.75
CA LEU A 8 1.50 17.33 -10.12
C LEU A 8 1.79 15.87 -10.51
N SER A 9 0.86 15.26 -11.26
CA SER A 9 1.05 13.92 -11.78
C SER A 9 2.26 13.89 -12.73
N PRO A 10 3.34 13.16 -12.40
CA PRO A 10 4.56 13.20 -13.18
C PRO A 10 4.36 12.50 -14.54
N THR A 11 4.82 13.17 -15.60
CA THR A 11 4.85 12.63 -16.96
C THR A 11 6.29 12.59 -17.45
N LEU A 12 6.65 11.56 -18.20
CA LEU A 12 7.94 11.43 -18.87
C LEU A 12 7.67 11.06 -20.32
N MET A 13 8.16 11.86 -21.27
CA MET A 13 7.91 11.67 -22.71
C MET A 13 6.40 11.50 -23.01
N ASP A 14 5.57 12.37 -22.41
CA ASP A 14 4.09 12.33 -22.48
C ASP A 14 3.41 11.06 -21.92
N ILE A 15 4.16 10.17 -21.27
CA ILE A 15 3.62 8.98 -20.60
C ILE A 15 3.39 9.30 -19.11
N PRO A 16 2.16 9.11 -18.58
CA PRO A 16 1.89 9.32 -17.16
C PRO A 16 2.52 8.22 -16.30
N LEU A 17 3.33 8.61 -15.32
CA LEU A 17 4.02 7.68 -14.40
C LEU A 17 3.14 7.28 -13.20
N MET A 18 1.91 7.79 -13.12
CA MET A 18 0.95 7.49 -12.04
C MET A 18 0.66 5.99 -11.91
N SER A 19 0.47 5.29 -13.02
CA SER A 19 0.22 3.84 -13.04
C SER A 19 1.42 3.06 -12.47
N LEU A 20 2.64 3.49 -12.81
CA LEU A 20 3.87 2.88 -12.34
C LEU A 20 4.07 3.11 -10.83
N ALA A 21 3.75 4.31 -10.34
CA ALA A 21 3.79 4.63 -8.91
C ALA A 21 2.80 3.78 -8.09
N LEU A 22 1.64 3.40 -8.66
CA LEU A 22 0.67 2.51 -8.01
C LEU A 22 1.11 1.04 -8.02
N LEU A 23 1.83 0.59 -9.05
CA LEU A 23 2.22 -0.81 -9.22
C LEU A 23 3.54 -1.17 -8.50
N LEU A 24 4.51 -0.26 -8.48
CA LEU A 24 5.83 -0.49 -7.86
C LEU A 24 5.81 -0.98 -6.39
N PRO A 25 4.95 -0.47 -5.49
CA PRO A 25 4.92 -0.89 -4.09
C PRO A 25 4.69 -2.39 -3.91
N TRP A 26 4.01 -3.03 -4.85
CA TRP A 26 3.78 -4.48 -4.82
C TRP A 26 5.08 -5.29 -4.90
N LEU A 27 6.13 -4.76 -5.54
CA LEU A 27 7.42 -5.44 -5.63
C LEU A 27 8.15 -5.55 -4.27
N LEU A 28 7.79 -4.68 -3.30
CA LEU A 28 8.42 -4.65 -1.98
C LEU A 28 7.95 -5.77 -1.05
N THR A 29 6.89 -6.50 -1.41
CA THR A 29 6.38 -7.64 -0.63
C THR A 29 6.88 -8.96 -1.25
N PRO A 30 7.98 -9.56 -0.73
CA PRO A 30 8.51 -10.81 -1.26
C PRO A 30 7.49 -11.94 -1.06
N LYS A 31 7.30 -12.74 -2.12
CA LYS A 31 6.47 -13.94 -2.05
C LYS A 31 7.09 -14.96 -1.09
N PRO A 32 6.32 -15.55 -0.15
CA PRO A 32 6.84 -16.63 0.69
C PRO A 32 7.26 -17.80 -0.19
N MET A 33 8.46 -18.31 0.03
CA MET A 33 8.96 -19.51 -0.64
C MET A 33 8.50 -20.76 0.13
N HIS A 34 8.33 -21.87 -0.58
CA HIS A 34 7.92 -23.16 -0.02
C HIS A 34 9.09 -23.89 0.67
N HIS A 35 9.82 -23.18 1.52
CA HIS A 35 10.89 -23.73 2.35
C HIS A 35 10.38 -23.97 3.76
N TRP A 36 10.88 -25.01 4.42
CA TRP A 36 10.53 -25.31 5.81
C TRP A 36 10.94 -24.20 6.79
N LEU A 37 12.10 -23.58 6.55
CA LEU A 37 12.56 -22.41 7.28
C LEU A 37 12.43 -21.16 6.38
N SER A 38 11.60 -20.21 6.77
CA SER A 38 11.44 -18.93 6.06
C SER A 38 12.54 -17.93 6.44
N ASN A 39 12.86 -17.02 5.53
CA ASN A 39 13.84 -15.95 5.77
C ASN A 39 13.34 -14.95 6.84
N ARG A 40 14.28 -14.28 7.52
CA ARG A 40 13.98 -13.29 8.58
C ARG A 40 13.03 -12.18 8.13
N LEU A 41 13.15 -11.70 6.90
CA LEU A 41 12.25 -10.67 6.37
C LEU A 41 10.82 -11.21 6.24
N THR A 42 10.66 -12.40 5.67
CA THR A 42 9.35 -13.04 5.49
C THR A 42 8.68 -13.41 6.81
N THR A 43 9.44 -13.79 7.85
CA THR A 43 8.88 -14.04 9.19
C THR A 43 8.40 -12.76 9.86
N LEU A 44 9.14 -11.66 9.75
CA LEU A 44 8.73 -10.37 10.30
C LEU A 44 7.49 -9.83 9.58
N GLN A 45 7.43 -9.95 8.26
CA GLN A 45 6.26 -9.54 7.48
C GLN A 45 5.02 -10.37 7.81
N SER A 46 5.14 -11.70 7.91
CA SER A 46 4.00 -12.55 8.29
C SER A 46 3.52 -12.29 9.71
N TRP A 47 4.45 -12.08 10.65
CA TRP A 47 4.12 -11.68 12.02
C TRP A 47 3.39 -10.34 12.07
N PHE A 48 3.89 -9.34 11.32
CA PHE A 48 3.25 -8.04 11.22
C PHE A 48 1.83 -8.15 10.65
N PHE A 49 1.63 -8.85 9.52
CA PHE A 49 0.31 -9.05 8.94
C PHE A 49 -0.64 -9.75 9.92
N ASN A 50 -0.20 -10.80 10.63
CA ASN A 50 -1.05 -11.51 11.59
C ASN A 50 -1.46 -10.65 12.78
N MET A 51 -0.54 -9.86 13.32
CA MET A 51 -0.86 -8.94 14.41
C MET A 51 -1.79 -7.84 13.93
N PHE A 52 -1.54 -7.32 12.74
CA PHE A 52 -2.33 -6.26 12.12
C PHE A 52 -3.76 -6.70 11.83
N THR A 53 -3.95 -7.87 11.20
CA THR A 53 -5.27 -8.44 10.90
C THR A 53 -6.05 -8.72 12.18
N LYS A 54 -5.39 -9.25 13.21
CA LYS A 54 -6.01 -9.49 14.53
C LYS A 54 -6.48 -8.21 15.19
N GLN A 55 -5.66 -7.15 15.17
CA GLN A 55 -6.03 -5.86 15.76
C GLN A 55 -7.18 -5.19 14.99
N LEU A 56 -7.13 -5.21 13.66
CA LEU A 56 -8.16 -4.60 12.82
C LEU A 56 -9.52 -5.30 13.01
N MET A 57 -9.51 -6.63 13.16
CA MET A 57 -10.73 -7.43 13.26
C MET A 57 -11.30 -7.55 14.69
N LEU A 58 -10.54 -7.15 15.71
CA LEU A 58 -10.94 -7.25 17.12
C LEU A 58 -12.31 -6.60 17.44
N PRO A 59 -12.64 -5.40 16.93
CA PRO A 59 -13.95 -4.78 17.15
C PRO A 59 -15.03 -5.20 16.14
N ILE A 60 -14.71 -6.04 15.15
CA ILE A 60 -15.60 -6.37 14.04
C ILE A 60 -16.37 -7.67 14.34
N SER A 61 -17.64 -7.74 13.99
CA SER A 61 -18.45 -8.96 14.16
C SER A 61 -17.97 -10.11 13.27
N LEU A 62 -18.24 -11.37 13.65
CA LEU A 62 -17.87 -12.58 12.89
C LEU A 62 -18.22 -12.51 11.40
N LYS A 63 -19.36 -11.92 11.04
CA LYS A 63 -19.78 -11.72 9.64
C LYS A 63 -18.81 -10.82 8.87
N GLY A 64 -18.24 -9.82 9.53
CA GLY A 64 -17.26 -8.88 8.96
C GLY A 64 -15.87 -9.47 8.75
N HIS A 65 -15.51 -10.57 9.42
CA HIS A 65 -14.20 -11.22 9.20
C HIS A 65 -14.03 -11.76 7.77
N SER A 66 -15.12 -11.98 7.03
CA SER A 66 -15.06 -12.30 5.60
C SER A 66 -14.36 -11.22 4.77
N TRP A 67 -14.40 -9.96 5.22
CA TRP A 67 -13.72 -8.81 4.59
C TRP A 67 -12.29 -8.60 5.09
N SER A 68 -11.78 -9.47 5.96
CA SER A 68 -10.44 -9.31 6.55
C SER A 68 -9.35 -9.20 5.51
N LEU A 69 -9.35 -10.06 4.50
CA LEU A 69 -8.37 -10.02 3.41
C LEU A 69 -8.41 -8.69 2.66
N LEU A 70 -9.61 -8.22 2.30
CA LEU A 70 -9.77 -6.97 1.54
C LEU A 70 -9.30 -5.76 2.36
N LEU A 71 -9.81 -5.60 3.59
CA LEU A 71 -9.47 -4.46 4.45
C LEU A 71 -7.97 -4.43 4.80
N THR A 72 -7.38 -5.59 5.08
CA THR A 72 -5.97 -5.68 5.43
C THR A 72 -5.08 -5.41 4.21
N SER A 73 -5.41 -5.95 3.04
CA SER A 73 -4.67 -5.68 1.80
C SER A 73 -4.74 -4.19 1.40
N MET A 74 -5.92 -3.58 1.47
CA MET A 74 -6.13 -2.17 1.17
C MET A 74 -5.31 -1.28 2.11
N LEU A 75 -5.39 -1.51 3.42
CA LEU A 75 -4.68 -0.67 4.36
C LEU A 75 -3.16 -0.83 4.25
N MET A 76 -2.68 -2.06 4.03
CA MET A 76 -1.26 -2.32 3.78
C MET A 76 -0.76 -1.61 2.52
N PHE A 77 -1.58 -1.58 1.47
CA PHE A 77 -1.29 -0.81 0.27
C PHE A 77 -1.19 0.70 0.56
N LEU A 78 -2.17 1.27 1.27
CA LEU A 78 -2.16 2.70 1.62
C LEU A 78 -0.98 3.09 2.52
N ILE A 79 -0.65 2.27 3.50
CA ILE A 79 0.50 2.51 4.39
C ILE A 79 1.80 2.49 3.59
N THR A 80 1.99 1.50 2.72
CA THR A 80 3.23 1.37 1.93
C THR A 80 3.44 2.55 0.98
N ILE A 81 2.42 2.97 0.23
CA ILE A 81 2.53 4.11 -0.69
C ILE A 81 2.74 5.44 0.04
N ASN A 82 2.10 5.63 1.20
CA ASN A 82 2.30 6.84 2.01
C ASN A 82 3.69 6.89 2.63
N LEU A 83 4.23 5.75 3.11
CA LEU A 83 5.57 5.68 3.67
C LEU A 83 6.65 5.92 2.61
N LEU A 84 6.49 5.37 1.39
CA LEU A 84 7.39 5.66 0.28
C LEU A 84 7.37 7.14 -0.11
N GLY A 85 6.25 7.82 0.12
CA GLY A 85 6.08 9.25 -0.08
C GLY A 85 6.84 10.17 0.84
N LEU A 86 7.35 9.65 1.96
CA LEU A 86 8.17 10.42 2.88
C LEU A 86 9.61 10.53 2.37
N LEU A 87 9.98 9.73 1.36
CA LEU A 87 11.29 9.82 0.72
C LEU A 87 11.40 11.13 -0.09
N PRO A 88 12.60 11.73 -0.17
CA PRO A 88 12.78 12.96 -0.90
C PRO A 88 12.48 12.75 -2.39
N TYR A 89 11.72 13.69 -2.98
CA TYR A 89 11.36 13.71 -4.40
C TYR A 89 10.56 12.49 -4.89
N THR A 90 9.83 11.81 -4.01
CA THR A 90 8.90 10.75 -4.42
C THR A 90 7.47 11.31 -4.54
N PHE A 91 6.84 11.04 -5.68
CA PHE A 91 5.44 11.38 -5.90
C PHE A 91 4.54 10.34 -5.22
N THR A 92 3.61 10.80 -4.38
CA THR A 92 2.58 9.94 -3.79
C THR A 92 1.25 10.07 -4.51
N PRO A 93 0.70 8.95 -5.03
CA PRO A 93 -0.57 8.99 -5.74
C PRO A 93 -1.74 9.40 -4.82
N THR A 94 -1.65 9.15 -3.51
CA THR A 94 -2.66 9.50 -2.49
C THR A 94 -2.83 11.00 -2.25
N THR A 95 -1.94 11.84 -2.79
CA THR A 95 -2.11 13.30 -2.77
C THR A 95 -3.22 13.77 -3.73
N GLN A 96 -3.55 12.95 -4.72
CA GLN A 96 -4.60 13.24 -5.68
C GLN A 96 -5.96 12.86 -5.09
N LEU A 97 -6.83 13.86 -4.92
CA LEU A 97 -8.17 13.68 -4.38
C LEU A 97 -9.00 12.66 -5.18
N SER A 98 -8.83 12.62 -6.50
CA SER A 98 -9.49 11.66 -7.39
C SER A 98 -9.18 10.20 -7.00
N LEU A 99 -7.94 9.92 -6.60
CA LEU A 99 -7.52 8.58 -6.19
C LEU A 99 -8.19 8.16 -4.87
N ASN A 100 -8.22 9.07 -3.89
CA ASN A 100 -8.85 8.79 -2.59
C ASN A 100 -10.36 8.58 -2.72
N LEU A 101 -11.04 9.36 -3.57
CA LEU A 101 -12.45 9.12 -3.90
C LEU A 101 -12.64 7.78 -4.60
N GLY A 102 -11.74 7.41 -5.52
CA GLY A 102 -11.76 6.13 -6.20
C GLY A 102 -11.64 4.93 -5.25
N PHE A 103 -10.95 5.07 -4.11
CA PHE A 103 -10.89 4.04 -3.08
C PHE A 103 -12.04 4.06 -2.07
N ALA A 104 -12.69 5.21 -1.89
CA ALA A 104 -13.73 5.38 -0.86
C ALA A 104 -15.15 5.00 -1.31
N ILE A 105 -15.42 5.06 -2.61
CA ILE A 105 -16.75 4.88 -3.20
C ILE A 105 -17.11 3.41 -3.58
N PRO A 106 -16.18 2.53 -4.02
CA PRO A 106 -16.54 1.16 -4.41
C PRO A 106 -16.85 0.23 -3.22
#